data_AF-A0A4Z1T7Q8-F1
#
_entry.id   AF-A0A4Z1T7Q8-F1
#
_cell.length_a   1.000
_cell.length_b   1.000
_cell.length_c   1.000
_cell.angle_alpha   90.00
_cell.angle_beta   90.00
_cell.angle_gamma   90.00
#
_symmetry.space_group_name_H-M   'P 1'
#
loop_
_entity.id
_entity.type
_entity.pdbx_description
1 polymer ?
#
loop_
_entity_poly.entity_id
_entity_poly.type
_entity_poly.pdbx_seq_one_letter_code
_entity_poly.pdbx_strand_id
1 'polypeptide(L)'
;MPPPLNLVLEALDKAIALVDSSCEYAEAFARDLTKPPAEVMRELEMEAKRLVENGRQFTELYINLTTEVQKLDASHDPGASVAHLALQTVASFVLCIDIAIPDLYAKPLVPEMLDSTPLRKVRRLVSSKIK
;
A
#
# COMPACT_ATOMS: atom_id res chain seq x y z
N MET A 1 -9.71 20.61 13.00
CA MET A 1 -9.40 19.41 12.21
C MET A 1 -8.29 19.76 11.24
N PRO A 2 -7.33 18.87 10.96
CA PRO A 2 -6.33 19.13 9.92
C PRO A 2 -7.02 19.33 8.56
N PRO A 3 -6.46 20.17 7.67
CA PRO A 3 -6.94 20.33 6.30
C PRO A 3 -7.10 18.97 5.60
N PRO A 4 -8.15 18.73 4.80
CA PRO A 4 -8.43 17.39 4.28
C PRO A 4 -7.30 16.82 3.39
N LEU A 5 -6.53 17.68 2.70
CA LEU A 5 -5.34 17.25 1.95
C LEU A 5 -4.19 16.77 2.83
N ASN A 6 -4.09 17.20 4.09
CA ASN A 6 -3.09 16.65 5.02
C ASN A 6 -3.44 15.20 5.39
N LEU A 7 -4.72 14.86 5.52
CA LEU A 7 -5.15 13.48 5.75
C LEU A 7 -4.84 12.58 4.54
N VAL A 8 -4.99 13.12 3.32
CA VAL A 8 -4.56 12.44 2.09
C VAL A 8 -3.04 12.23 2.08
N LEU A 9 -2.27 13.23 2.51
CA LEU A 9 -0.81 13.14 2.58
C LEU A 9 -0.35 12.08 3.60
N GLU A 10 -0.94 12.09 4.80
CA GLU A 10 -0.69 11.07 5.82
C GLU A 10 -1.05 9.67 5.33
N ALA A 11 -2.15 9.54 4.57
CA ALA A 11 -2.53 8.26 3.98
C ALA A 11 -1.50 7.78 2.95
N LEU A 12 -0.96 8.67 2.12
CA LEU A 12 0.10 8.33 1.17
C LEU A 12 1.40 7.93 1.87
N ASP A 13 1.77 8.60 2.97
CA ASP A 13 2.95 8.22 3.77
C ASP A 13 2.81 6.80 4.34
N LYS A 14 1.63 6.47 4.87
CA LYS A 14 1.33 5.11 5.35
C LYS A 14 1.34 4.09 4.21
N ALA A 15 0.74 4.42 3.06
CA ALA A 15 0.74 3.54 1.90
C ALA A 15 2.17 3.23 1.42
N ILE A 16 3.05 4.24 1.35
CA ILE A 16 4.46 4.05 0.97
C ILE A 16 5.15 3.09 1.93
N ALA A 17 5.01 3.31 3.25
CA ALA A 17 5.61 2.43 4.25
C ALA A 17 5.10 0.98 4.15
N LEU A 18 3.81 0.80 3.87
CA LEU A 18 3.22 -0.53 3.68
C LEU A 18 3.71 -1.21 2.40
N VAL A 19 3.90 -0.48 1.29
CA VAL A 19 4.46 -1.07 0.06
C VAL A 19 5.92 -1.44 0.28
N ASP A 20 6.70 -0.53 0.85
CA ASP A 20 8.14 -0.75 1.08
C ASP A 20 8.36 -1.97 2.00
N SER A 21 7.62 -2.07 3.11
CA SER A 21 7.71 -3.24 3.99
C SER A 21 7.17 -4.53 3.36
N SER A 22 6.10 -4.45 2.56
CA SER A 22 5.62 -5.61 1.80
C SER A 22 6.66 -6.09 0.79
N CYS A 23 7.43 -5.18 0.19
CA CYS A 23 8.53 -5.52 -0.71
C CYS A 23 9.63 -6.29 0.04
N GLU A 24 10.05 -5.81 1.20
CA GLU A 24 11.03 -6.49 2.06
C GLU A 24 10.56 -7.91 2.46
N TYR A 25 9.30 -8.06 2.85
CA TYR A 25 8.74 -9.37 3.21
C TYR A 25 8.59 -10.29 2.00
N ALA A 26 8.25 -9.76 0.82
CA ALA A 26 8.17 -10.53 -0.42
C ALA A 26 9.56 -11.03 -0.87
N GLU A 27 10.59 -10.19 -0.77
CA GLU A 27 11.99 -10.58 -1.02
C GLU A 27 12.46 -11.66 -0.03
N ALA A 28 12.17 -11.48 1.26
CA ALA A 28 12.51 -12.46 2.29
C ALA A 28 11.79 -13.80 2.05
N PHE A 29 10.49 -13.75 1.76
CA PHE A 29 9.67 -14.92 1.45
C PHE A 29 10.20 -15.66 0.21
N ALA A 30 10.47 -14.95 -0.89
CA ALA A 30 11.01 -15.54 -2.11
C ALA A 30 12.38 -16.20 -1.89
N ARG A 31 13.27 -15.55 -1.13
CA ARG A 31 14.56 -16.11 -0.73
C ARG A 31 14.39 -17.38 0.11
N ASP A 32 13.51 -17.35 1.11
CA ASP A 32 13.36 -18.46 2.03
C ASP A 32 12.62 -19.65 1.37
N LEU A 33 11.80 -19.40 0.34
CA LEU A 33 11.13 -20.45 -0.46
C LEU A 33 12.13 -21.37 -1.16
N THR A 34 13.36 -20.89 -1.42
CA THR A 34 14.42 -21.66 -2.08
C THR A 34 15.22 -22.56 -1.13
N LYS A 35 15.03 -22.45 0.18
CA LYS A 35 15.77 -23.19 1.21
C LYS A 35 15.08 -24.51 1.58
N PRO A 36 15.80 -25.47 2.19
CA PRO A 36 15.22 -26.73 2.64
C PRO A 36 14.09 -26.51 3.66
N PRO A 37 12.92 -27.17 3.52
CA PRO A 37 11.73 -26.91 4.35
C PRO A 37 11.96 -27.07 5.86
N ALA A 38 12.79 -28.03 6.27
CA ALA A 38 13.05 -28.32 7.69
C ALA A 38 13.76 -27.17 8.42
N GLU A 39 14.43 -26.27 7.69
CA GLU A 39 15.23 -25.19 8.29
C GLU A 39 14.47 -23.86 8.38
N VAL A 40 13.45 -23.63 7.54
CA VAL A 40 12.86 -22.29 7.39
C VAL A 40 11.34 -22.20 7.34
N MET A 41 10.60 -23.28 7.57
CA MET A 41 9.12 -23.23 7.58
C MET A 41 8.57 -22.14 8.52
N ARG A 42 9.20 -21.95 9.68
CA ARG A 42 8.77 -20.93 10.64
C ARG A 42 9.00 -19.51 10.13
N GLU A 43 10.14 -19.23 9.48
CA GLU A 43 10.40 -17.91 8.90
C GLU A 43 9.44 -17.62 7.74
N LEU A 44 9.23 -18.59 6.84
CA LEU A 44 8.28 -18.46 5.73
C LEU A 44 6.86 -18.13 6.20
N GLU A 45 6.38 -18.83 7.23
CA GLU A 45 5.06 -18.54 7.82
C GLU A 45 4.99 -17.15 8.45
N MET A 46 6.08 -16.67 9.05
CA MET A 46 6.12 -15.33 9.65
C MET A 46 6.06 -14.24 8.57
N GLU A 47 6.84 -14.37 7.49
CA GLU A 47 6.83 -13.39 6.41
C GLU A 47 5.48 -13.40 5.66
N ALA A 48 4.89 -14.57 5.42
CA ALA A 48 3.55 -14.68 4.86
C ALA A 48 2.49 -13.99 5.74
N LYS A 49 2.54 -14.18 7.07
CA LYS A 49 1.62 -13.51 8.01
C LYS A 49 1.77 -11.99 7.97
N ARG A 50 3.00 -11.48 7.86
CA ARG A 50 3.27 -10.04 7.75
C ARG A 50 2.75 -9.46 6.44
N LEU A 51 2.89 -10.18 5.32
CA LEU A 51 2.30 -9.78 4.04
C LEU A 51 0.77 -9.71 4.10
N VAL A 52 0.13 -10.71 4.71
CA VAL A 52 -1.33 -10.72 4.92
C VAL A 52 -1.77 -9.53 5.77
N GLU A 53 -1.06 -9.26 6.86
CA GLU A 53 -1.37 -8.14 7.75
C GLU A 53 -1.16 -6.78 7.05
N ASN A 54 -0.10 -6.63 6.25
CA ASN A 54 0.11 -5.45 5.43
C ASN A 54 -1.03 -5.25 4.43
N GLY A 55 -1.50 -6.32 3.78
CA GLY A 55 -2.67 -6.28 2.89
C GLY A 55 -3.94 -5.78 3.59
N ARG A 56 -4.22 -6.31 4.79
CA ARG A 56 -5.34 -5.84 5.63
C ARG A 56 -5.22 -4.34 5.95
N GLN A 57 -4.04 -3.90 6.38
CA GLN A 57 -3.79 -2.48 6.67
C GLN A 57 -3.93 -1.60 5.42
N PHE A 58 -3.53 -2.10 4.25
CA PHE A 58 -3.72 -1.41 2.97
C PHE A 58 -5.20 -1.19 2.65
N THR A 59 -6.02 -2.21 2.85
CA THR A 59 -7.46 -2.16 2.61
C THR A 59 -8.17 -1.19 3.57
N GLU A 60 -7.81 -1.21 4.86
CA GLU A 60 -8.31 -0.25 5.84
C GLU A 60 -7.93 1.19 5.48
N LEU A 61 -6.68 1.40 5.07
CA LEU A 61 -6.19 2.70 4.61
C LEU A 61 -6.97 3.21 3.38
N TYR A 62 -7.25 2.33 2.42
CA TYR A 62 -8.03 2.66 1.22
C TYR A 62 -9.47 3.06 1.56
N ILE A 63 -10.15 2.33 2.47
CA ILE A 63 -11.51 2.67 2.93
C ILE A 63 -11.53 4.06 3.59
N ASN A 64 -10.56 4.32 4.46
CA ASN A 64 -10.43 5.60 5.14
C ASN A 64 -10.16 6.73 4.14
N LEU A 65 -9.24 6.53 3.19
CA LEU A 65 -8.93 7.51 2.16
C LEU A 65 -10.14 7.78 1.26
N THR A 66 -10.90 6.75 0.87
CA THR A 66 -12.15 6.91 0.10
C THR A 66 -13.11 7.87 0.78
N THR A 67 -13.27 7.72 2.10
CA THR A 67 -14.15 8.57 2.91
C THR A 67 -13.67 10.02 2.91
N GLU A 68 -12.36 10.26 3.01
CA GLU A 68 -11.79 11.62 2.97
C GLU A 68 -11.90 12.27 1.59
N VAL A 69 -11.69 11.51 0.51
CA VAL A 69 -11.88 12.01 -0.87
C VAL A 69 -13.34 12.39 -1.13
N GLN A 70 -14.29 11.59 -0.66
CA GLN A 70 -15.73 11.91 -0.79
C GLN A 70 -16.11 13.22 -0.07
N LYS A 71 -15.50 13.50 1.08
CA LYS A 71 -15.70 14.77 1.80
C LYS A 71 -15.14 15.96 1.01
N LEU A 72 -13.95 15.79 0.41
CA LEU A 72 -13.32 16.80 -0.44
C LEU A 72 -14.19 17.12 -1.66
N ASP A 73 -14.72 16.10 -2.34
CA ASP A 73 -15.65 16.26 -3.47
C ASP A 73 -16.90 17.05 -3.08
N ALA A 74 -17.54 16.69 -1.95
CA ALA A 74 -18.74 17.37 -1.48
C ALA A 74 -18.47 18.87 -1.17
N SER A 75 -17.26 19.17 -0.69
CA SER A 75 -16.84 20.55 -0.40
C SER A 75 -16.39 21.36 -1.62
N HIS A 76 -16.38 20.77 -2.83
CA HIS A 76 -15.88 21.38 -4.07
C HIS A 76 -14.45 21.93 -3.92
N ASP A 77 -13.62 21.26 -3.11
CA ASP A 77 -12.25 21.68 -2.85
C ASP A 77 -11.40 21.51 -4.14
N PRO A 78 -10.61 22.52 -4.57
CA PRO A 78 -9.71 22.41 -5.73
C PRO A 78 -8.70 21.25 -5.64
N GLY A 79 -8.42 20.77 -4.43
CA GLY A 79 -7.59 19.61 -4.11
C GLY A 79 -8.25 18.25 -4.35
N ALA A 80 -9.54 18.19 -4.66
CA ALA A 80 -10.24 16.92 -4.91
C ALA A 80 -9.59 16.10 -6.03
N SER A 81 -9.17 16.75 -7.12
CA SER A 81 -8.50 16.09 -8.25
C SER A 81 -7.22 15.34 -7.86
N VAL A 82 -6.37 15.93 -7.01
CA VAL A 82 -5.12 15.28 -6.56
C VAL A 82 -5.40 14.21 -5.49
N ALA A 83 -6.48 14.37 -4.72
CA ALA A 83 -6.94 13.37 -3.76
C ALA A 83 -7.50 12.12 -4.45
N HIS A 84 -8.25 12.28 -5.55
CA HIS A 84 -8.68 11.17 -6.41
C HIS A 84 -7.51 10.43 -7.03
N LEU A 85 -6.49 11.15 -7.51
CA LEU A 85 -5.27 10.53 -8.02
C LEU A 85 -4.56 9.72 -6.93
N ALA A 86 -4.50 10.23 -5.70
CA ALA A 86 -3.97 9.50 -4.55
C ALA A 86 -4.78 8.23 -4.28
N LEU A 87 -6.11 8.32 -4.24
CA LEU A 87 -7.00 7.19 -4.02
C LEU A 87 -6.82 6.09 -5.08
N GLN A 88 -6.79 6.46 -6.37
CA GLN A 88 -6.58 5.52 -7.47
C GLN A 88 -5.22 4.82 -7.38
N THR A 89 -4.18 5.58 -7.01
CA THR A 89 -2.83 5.03 -6.87
C THR A 89 -2.76 4.07 -5.68
N VAL A 90 -3.40 4.37 -4.54
CA VAL A 90 -3.50 3.44 -3.41
C VAL A 90 -4.29 2.18 -3.81
N ALA A 91 -5.42 2.35 -4.51
CA ALA A 91 -6.26 1.24 -4.96
C ALA A 91 -5.50 0.23 -5.83
N SER A 92 -4.59 0.68 -6.71
CA SER A 92 -3.82 -0.24 -7.54
C SER A 92 -2.90 -1.15 -6.72
N PHE A 93 -2.35 -0.66 -5.60
CA PHE A 93 -1.53 -1.50 -4.71
C PHE A 93 -2.37 -2.45 -3.87
N VAL A 94 -3.55 -2.02 -3.39
CA VAL A 94 -4.51 -2.92 -2.73
C VAL A 94 -4.82 -4.10 -3.64
N LEU A 95 -5.17 -3.84 -4.91
CA LEU A 95 -5.45 -4.89 -5.88
C LEU A 95 -4.26 -5.82 -6.12
N CYS A 96 -3.04 -5.28 -6.24
CA CYS A 96 -1.84 -6.10 -6.42
C CYS A 96 -1.59 -7.02 -5.22
N ILE A 97 -1.75 -6.51 -4.01
CA ILE A 97 -1.49 -7.26 -2.77
C ILE A 97 -2.61 -8.28 -2.50
N ASP A 98 -3.88 -7.87 -2.59
CA ASP A 98 -5.04 -8.74 -2.34
C ASP A 98 -5.15 -9.89 -3.34
N ILE A 99 -4.77 -9.69 -4.61
CA ILE A 99 -4.75 -10.76 -5.61
C ILE A 99 -3.62 -11.76 -5.33
N ALA A 100 -2.48 -11.28 -4.82
CA ALA A 100 -1.30 -12.12 -4.60
C ALA A 100 -1.34 -12.91 -3.30
N ILE A 101 -2.01 -12.41 -2.26
CA ILE A 101 -2.09 -13.07 -0.94
C ILE A 101 -2.66 -14.49 -0.99
N PRO A 102 -3.81 -14.76 -1.66
CA PRO A 102 -4.40 -16.11 -1.70
C PRO A 102 -3.49 -17.16 -2.33
N ASP A 103 -2.68 -16.74 -3.31
CA ASP A 103 -1.80 -17.61 -4.10
C ASP A 103 -0.33 -17.51 -3.69
N LEU A 104 0.00 -16.88 -2.55
CA LEU A 104 1.37 -16.50 -2.19
C LEU A 104 2.38 -17.66 -2.25
N TYR A 105 1.97 -18.88 -1.89
CA TYR A 105 2.82 -20.08 -1.93
C TYR A 105 2.94 -20.71 -3.34
N ALA A 106 1.99 -20.45 -4.23
CA ALA A 106 1.98 -20.97 -5.60
C ALA A 106 2.60 -19.97 -6.60
N LYS A 107 2.36 -18.68 -6.38
CA LYS A 107 2.85 -17.54 -7.16
C LYS A 107 3.26 -16.43 -6.19
N PRO A 108 4.50 -16.45 -5.69
CA PRO A 108 5.00 -15.43 -4.78
C PRO A 108 4.86 -14.05 -5.39
N LEU A 109 4.54 -13.08 -4.54
CA LEU A 109 4.48 -11.68 -4.92
C LEU A 109 5.87 -11.24 -5.34
N VAL A 110 6.00 -10.75 -6.57
CA VAL A 110 7.28 -10.38 -7.17
C VAL A 110 7.63 -8.96 -6.71
N PRO A 111 8.78 -8.69 -6.08
CA PRO A 111 9.15 -7.38 -5.51
C PRO A 111 9.00 -6.21 -6.48
N GLU A 112 9.23 -6.45 -7.77
CA GLU A 112 9.08 -5.47 -8.85
C GLU A 112 7.64 -4.96 -9.02
N MET A 113 6.65 -5.71 -8.53
CA MET A 113 5.24 -5.28 -8.48
C MET A 113 4.96 -4.32 -7.31
N LEU A 114 5.89 -4.17 -6.37
CA LEU A 114 5.81 -3.33 -5.18
C LEU A 114 6.75 -2.12 -5.26
N ASP A 115 6.91 -1.52 -6.45
CA ASP A 115 7.60 -0.23 -6.57
C ASP A 115 6.71 0.90 -6.07
N SER A 116 7.03 1.48 -4.91
CA SER A 116 6.28 2.61 -4.33
C SER A 116 6.55 3.97 -5.00
N THR A 117 7.37 4.03 -6.06
CA THR A 117 7.65 5.27 -6.82
C THR A 117 6.39 6.02 -7.29
N PRO A 118 5.31 5.36 -7.80
CA PRO A 118 4.06 6.05 -8.13
C PRO A 118 3.45 6.76 -6.93
N LEU A 119 3.38 6.11 -5.76
CA LEU A 119 2.87 6.73 -4.53
C LEU A 119 3.72 7.95 -4.13
N ARG A 120 5.06 7.83 -4.19
CA ARG A 120 5.98 8.95 -3.90
C ARG A 120 5.81 10.12 -4.87
N LYS A 121 5.50 9.88 -6.14
CA LYS A 121 5.19 10.93 -7.14
C LYS A 121 3.89 11.64 -6.77
N VAL A 122 2.82 10.90 -6.48
CA VAL A 122 1.53 11.48 -6.12
C VAL A 122 1.61 12.23 -4.79
N ARG A 123 2.34 11.71 -3.81
CA ARG A 123 2.62 12.40 -2.54
C ARG A 123 3.23 13.78 -2.75
N ARG A 124 4.23 13.90 -3.64
CA ARG A 124 4.85 15.19 -3.98
C ARG A 124 3.84 16.16 -4.61
N LEU A 125 2.94 15.65 -5.47
CA LEU A 125 1.87 16.46 -6.06
C LEU A 125 0.90 16.95 -4.98
N VAL A 126 0.43 16.08 -4.08
CA VAL A 126 -0.45 16.46 -2.95
C VAL A 126 0.22 17.50 -2.07
N SER A 127 1.48 17.27 -1.68
CA SER A 127 2.26 18.21 -0.87
C SER A 127 2.37 19.59 -1.51
N SER A 128 2.53 19.68 -2.84
CA SER A 128 2.58 20.97 -3.56
C SER A 128 1.27 21.76 -3.54
N LYS A 129 0.15 21.13 -3.15
CA LYS A 129 -1.19 21.74 -3.05
C LYS A 129 -1.52 22.18 -1.62
N ILE A 130 -0.75 21.77 -0.63
CA ILE A 130 -0.86 22.21 0.76
C ILE A 130 0.01 23.47 0.90
N LYS A 131 -0.64 24.62 1.11
CA LYS A 131 0.04 25.91 1.35
C LYS A 131 0.37 26.11 2.82
#